data_AF-A0A1B1MQK6-F1
#
_entry.id   AF-A0A1B1MQK6-F1
#
_cell.length_a   1.000
_cell.length_b   1.000
_cell.length_c   1.000
_cell.angle_alpha   90.00
_cell.angle_beta   90.00
_cell.angle_gamma   90.00
#
_symmetry.space_group_name_H-M   'P 1'
#
loop_
_entity.id
_entity.type
_entity.pdbx_description
1 polymer ?
#
loop_
_entity_poly.entity_id
_entity_poly.type
_entity_poly.pdbx_seq_one_letter_code
_entity_poly.pdbx_strand_id
1 'polypeptide(L)'
;SPNFLSLSNISDLFDTSPLSIARASNIKEYNNLFPGQVLLVPVTCACNGNQSFANFTYVIKQGDSYNFVLTTAYENLTNWKVVVSANPEVSPNMLPPGTTVVFPLFCGCPSKSLLDKGINYMITYVWQPNDNVSLMADKFGASKLDILAENNYGENFSDAANNLPILIP
;
A
#
# COMPACT_ATOMS: atom_id res chain seq x y z
N SER A 1 11.08 0.50 -6.53
CA SER A 1 10.96 1.94 -6.85
C SER A 1 12.32 2.63 -7.02
N PRO A 2 12.53 3.62 -7.92
CA PRO A 2 13.79 4.35 -8.01
C PRO A 2 14.02 5.23 -6.78
N ASN A 3 15.18 5.09 -6.15
CA ASN A 3 15.74 5.91 -5.07
C ASN A 3 15.14 5.80 -3.65
N PHE A 4 14.25 4.85 -3.36
CA PHE A 4 13.82 4.57 -1.98
C PHE A 4 14.71 3.52 -1.31
N LEU A 5 16.00 3.81 -1.19
CA LEU A 5 16.98 2.99 -0.46
C LEU A 5 17.27 3.54 0.95
N SER A 6 16.39 4.41 1.44
CA SER A 6 16.49 5.05 2.75
C SER A 6 15.13 5.04 3.43
N LEU A 7 15.10 4.63 4.70
CA LEU A 7 13.90 4.69 5.52
C LEU A 7 13.38 6.12 5.69
N SER A 8 14.25 7.13 5.66
CA SER A 8 13.85 8.54 5.71
C SER A 8 13.04 8.94 4.49
N ASN A 9 13.50 8.60 3.28
CA ASN A 9 12.78 8.93 2.06
C ASN A 9 11.42 8.22 1.99
N ILE A 10 11.34 6.98 2.49
CA ILE A 10 10.08 6.24 2.56
C ILE A 10 9.17 6.85 3.64
N SER A 11 9.69 7.16 4.82
CA SER A 11 8.89 7.73 5.90
C SER A 11 8.29 9.08 5.54
N ASP A 12 9.04 9.92 4.82
CA ASP A 12 8.56 11.22 4.34
C ASP A 12 7.42 11.05 3.31
N LEU A 13 7.50 10.02 2.46
CA LEU A 13 6.46 9.74 1.46
C LEU A 13 5.15 9.28 2.12
N PHE A 14 5.25 8.47 3.18
CA PHE A 14 4.11 7.86 3.87
C PHE A 14 3.72 8.59 5.17
N ASP A 15 4.17 9.82 5.36
CA ASP A 15 3.90 10.65 6.54
C ASP A 15 3.99 9.87 7.87
N THR A 16 5.11 9.16 8.03
CA THR A 16 5.39 8.31 9.20
C THR A 16 6.82 8.52 9.67
N SER A 17 7.30 7.72 10.63
CA SER A 17 8.69 7.81 11.10
C SER A 17 9.55 6.65 10.60
N PRO A 18 10.86 6.87 10.32
CA PRO A 18 11.79 5.79 10.00
C PRO A 18 11.81 4.70 11.07
N LEU A 19 11.66 5.10 12.34
CA LEU A 19 11.63 4.20 13.49
C LEU A 19 10.38 3.30 13.49
N SER A 20 9.22 3.84 13.09
CA SER A 20 7.98 3.07 12.95
C SER A 20 8.13 1.98 11.89
N ILE A 21 8.67 2.33 10.72
CA ILE A 21 8.93 1.38 9.63
C ILE A 21 9.95 0.34 10.07
N ALA A 22 11.05 0.76 10.70
CA ALA A 22 12.10 -0.16 11.16
C ALA A 22 11.57 -1.17 12.17
N ARG A 23 10.78 -0.72 13.15
CA ARG A 23 10.16 -1.61 14.15
C ARG A 23 9.18 -2.59 13.51
N ALA A 24 8.29 -2.10 12.65
CA ALA A 24 7.30 -2.94 11.97
C ALA A 24 7.97 -3.97 11.05
N SER A 25 9.05 -3.59 10.36
CA SER A 25 9.79 -4.44 9.44
C SER A 25 10.92 -5.25 10.10
N ASN A 26 11.07 -5.19 11.43
CA ASN A 26 12.14 -5.83 12.19
C ASN A 26 13.57 -5.49 11.68
N ILE A 27 13.79 -4.23 11.30
CA ILE A 27 15.08 -3.70 10.85
C ILE A 27 15.84 -3.11 12.03
N LYS A 28 17.07 -3.58 12.24
CA LYS A 28 17.96 -3.11 13.32
C LYS A 28 18.87 -1.95 12.90
N GLU A 29 19.23 -1.88 11.62
CA GLU A 29 20.13 -0.86 11.06
C GLU A 29 19.40 0.01 10.03
N TYR A 30 19.32 1.32 10.29
CA TYR A 30 18.46 2.25 9.55
C TYR A 30 18.92 2.57 8.12
N ASN A 31 20.15 2.19 7.74
CA ASN A 31 20.83 2.77 6.58
C ASN A 31 21.09 1.80 5.41
N ASN A 32 20.62 0.55 5.50
CA ASN A 32 20.99 -0.50 4.54
C ASN A 32 19.76 -1.19 3.92
N LEU A 33 18.85 -0.41 3.31
CA LEU A 33 17.83 -1.02 2.48
C LEU A 33 18.45 -1.50 1.17
N PHE A 34 17.99 -2.65 0.68
CA PHE A 34 18.40 -3.19 -0.62
C PHE A 34 17.19 -3.29 -1.58
N PRO A 35 17.42 -3.22 -2.90
CA PRO A 35 16.34 -3.34 -3.88
C PRO A 35 15.52 -4.62 -3.71
N GLY A 36 14.19 -4.50 -3.78
CA GLY A 36 13.26 -5.62 -3.63
C GLY A 36 12.98 -6.05 -2.18
N GLN A 37 13.58 -5.37 -1.19
CA GLN A 37 13.24 -5.60 0.21
C GLN A 37 11.79 -5.15 0.48
N VAL A 38 10.95 -6.07 0.96
CA VAL A 38 9.58 -5.77 1.37
C VAL A 38 9.60 -5.15 2.77
N LEU A 39 8.88 -4.04 2.94
CA LEU A 39 8.77 -3.30 4.19
C LEU A 39 7.32 -3.21 4.64
N LEU A 40 7.12 -3.28 5.95
CA LEU A 40 5.87 -2.91 6.60
C LEU A 40 5.93 -1.43 6.95
N VAL A 41 5.05 -0.64 6.32
CA VAL A 41 4.94 0.81 6.51
C VAL A 41 3.64 1.10 7.25
N PRO A 42 3.68 1.42 8.56
CA PRO A 42 2.48 1.73 9.32
C PRO A 42 1.84 3.04 8.86
N VAL A 43 0.55 2.99 8.56
CA VAL A 43 -0.25 4.14 8.10
C VAL A 43 -1.58 4.19 8.85
N THR A 44 -2.19 5.38 8.93
CA THR A 44 -3.54 5.53 9.49
C THR A 44 -4.57 5.34 8.39
N CYS A 45 -5.36 4.27 8.49
CA CYS A 45 -6.43 3.98 7.55
C CYS A 45 -7.73 4.66 7.99
N ALA A 46 -8.36 5.40 7.08
CA ALA A 46 -9.71 5.93 7.28
C ALA A 46 -10.73 5.01 6.60
N CYS A 47 -11.66 4.46 7.38
CA CYS A 47 -12.64 3.47 6.92
C CYS A 47 -14.05 4.06 6.96
N ASN A 48 -14.56 4.45 5.79
CA ASN A 48 -15.84 5.14 5.67
C ASN A 48 -16.80 4.29 4.80
N GLY A 49 -17.44 3.30 5.43
CA GLY A 49 -18.41 2.44 4.76
C GLY A 49 -17.74 1.51 3.73
N ASN A 50 -18.03 1.71 2.45
CA ASN A 50 -17.68 0.74 1.40
C ASN A 50 -16.22 0.84 0.92
N GLN A 51 -15.49 1.89 1.29
CA GLN A 51 -14.10 2.09 0.87
C GLN A 51 -13.26 2.63 2.02
N SER A 52 -11.99 2.24 2.02
CA SER A 52 -11.04 2.54 3.07
C SER A 52 -9.72 2.98 2.44
N PHE A 53 -9.24 4.16 2.84
CA PHE A 53 -8.05 4.77 2.24
C PHE A 53 -7.15 5.41 3.28
N ALA A 54 -5.85 5.41 3.00
CA ALA A 54 -4.85 6.27 3.62
C ALA A 54 -4.42 7.31 2.59
N ASN A 55 -4.71 8.59 2.85
CA ASN A 55 -4.43 9.66 1.90
C ASN A 55 -3.02 10.22 2.10
N PHE A 56 -2.21 10.18 1.05
CA PHE A 56 -0.89 10.83 1.03
C PHE A 56 -0.86 11.94 0.00
N THR A 57 -0.11 12.99 0.31
CA THR A 57 0.04 14.14 -0.58
C THR A 57 1.41 14.09 -1.22
N TYR A 58 1.47 14.22 -2.55
CA TYR A 58 2.71 14.21 -3.31
C TYR A 58 2.82 15.49 -4.15
N VAL A 59 4.01 16.11 -4.12
CA VAL A 59 4.32 17.28 -4.95
C VAL A 59 4.96 16.82 -6.25
N ILE A 60 4.26 17.06 -7.36
CA ILE A 60 4.66 16.67 -8.71
C ILE A 60 6.01 17.29 -9.07
N LYS A 61 6.92 16.45 -9.59
CA LYS A 61 8.24 16.86 -10.08
C LYS A 61 8.25 16.94 -11.60
N GLN A 62 9.29 17.53 -12.16
CA GLN A 62 9.46 17.60 -13.60
C GLN A 62 9.54 16.19 -14.21
N GLY A 63 8.66 15.91 -15.16
CA GLY A 63 8.55 14.61 -15.84
C GLY A 63 7.63 13.61 -15.14
N ASP A 64 7.07 13.93 -13.97
CA ASP A 64 6.11 13.07 -13.30
C ASP A 64 4.79 13.00 -14.09
N SER A 65 4.19 11.81 -14.06
CA SER A 65 2.79 11.58 -14.41
C SER A 65 2.14 10.81 -13.28
N TYR A 66 0.80 10.84 -13.19
CA TYR A 66 0.07 10.00 -12.22
C TYR A 66 0.49 8.53 -12.31
N ASN A 67 0.57 7.98 -13.52
CA ASN A 67 0.97 6.58 -13.70
C ASN A 67 2.40 6.32 -13.23
N PHE A 68 3.32 7.25 -13.51
CA PHE A 68 4.70 7.14 -13.05
C PHE A 68 4.78 7.14 -11.52
N VAL A 69 4.18 8.13 -10.85
CA VAL A 69 4.21 8.22 -9.37
C VAL A 69 3.51 7.02 -8.73
N LEU A 70 2.38 6.58 -9.28
CA LEU A 70 1.62 5.44 -8.79
C LEU A 70 2.40 4.12 -8.86
N THR A 71 3.03 3.85 -10.01
CA THR A 71 3.77 2.59 -10.24
C THR A 71 5.15 2.59 -9.59
N THR A 72 5.70 3.78 -9.30
CA THR A 72 7.03 3.92 -8.70
C THR A 72 6.95 4.27 -7.22
N ALA A 73 6.57 5.49 -6.85
CA ALA A 73 6.58 5.94 -5.46
C ALA A 73 5.64 5.11 -4.58
N TYR A 74 4.44 4.82 -5.06
CA TYR A 74 3.43 4.07 -4.29
C TYR A 74 3.28 2.60 -4.70
N GLU A 75 4.14 2.09 -5.59
CA GLU A 75 4.26 0.68 -5.99
C GLU A 75 2.91 -0.03 -6.22
N ASN A 76 1.97 0.63 -6.88
CA ASN A 76 0.60 0.13 -7.18
C ASN A 76 -0.31 -0.12 -5.96
N LEU A 77 -0.02 0.45 -4.78
CA LEU A 77 -0.91 0.42 -3.60
C LEU A 77 -2.19 1.26 -3.78
N THR A 78 -2.31 1.97 -4.90
CA THR A 78 -3.51 2.67 -5.37
C THR A 78 -3.70 2.42 -6.87
N ASN A 79 -4.81 2.88 -7.43
CA ASN A 79 -5.04 2.83 -8.87
C ASN A 79 -5.42 4.19 -9.46
N TRP A 80 -5.25 4.32 -10.77
CA TRP A 80 -5.50 5.55 -11.51
C TRP A 80 -6.90 6.15 -11.24
N LYS A 81 -7.93 5.31 -11.18
CA LYS A 81 -9.32 5.78 -11.01
C LYS A 81 -9.51 6.46 -9.67
N VAL A 82 -8.94 5.90 -8.61
CA VAL A 82 -9.00 6.47 -7.25
C VAL A 82 -8.22 7.78 -7.19
N VAL A 83 -7.03 7.85 -7.77
CA VAL A 83 -6.22 9.09 -7.79
C VAL A 83 -6.95 10.20 -8.55
N VAL A 84 -7.49 9.93 -9.74
CA VAL A 84 -8.23 10.95 -10.50
C VAL A 84 -9.49 11.40 -9.74
N SER A 85 -10.24 10.46 -9.16
CA SER A 85 -11.44 10.79 -8.39
C SER A 85 -11.15 11.64 -7.16
N ALA A 86 -9.97 11.48 -6.54
CA ALA A 86 -9.57 12.27 -5.37
C ALA A 86 -9.06 13.67 -5.73
N ASN A 87 -8.76 13.94 -7.01
CA ASN A 87 -8.20 15.20 -7.48
C ASN A 87 -9.00 15.79 -8.65
N PRO A 88 -10.29 16.11 -8.47
CA PRO A 88 -11.16 16.56 -9.55
C PRO A 88 -10.70 17.87 -10.22
N GLU A 89 -9.99 18.72 -9.48
CA GLU A 89 -9.48 20.01 -9.96
C GLU A 89 -8.12 19.92 -10.66
N VAL A 90 -7.48 18.75 -10.65
CA VAL A 90 -6.14 18.56 -11.26
C VAL A 90 -6.28 17.74 -12.54
N SER A 91 -5.96 18.38 -13.67
CA SER A 91 -5.98 17.70 -14.96
C SER A 91 -4.91 16.61 -15.04
N PRO A 92 -5.27 15.34 -15.31
CA PRO A 92 -4.27 14.27 -15.42
C PRO A 92 -3.31 14.42 -16.62
N ASN A 93 -3.71 15.22 -17.62
CA ASN A 93 -2.93 15.46 -18.84
C ASN A 93 -2.03 16.70 -18.73
N MET A 94 -2.20 17.52 -17.69
CA MET A 94 -1.41 18.73 -17.45
C MET A 94 -1.01 18.77 -15.98
N LEU A 95 0.21 18.28 -15.71
CA LEU A 95 0.78 18.17 -14.37
C LEU A 95 2.04 19.06 -14.26
N PRO A 96 1.88 20.37 -14.00
CA PRO A 96 3.01 21.25 -13.74
C PRO A 96 3.82 20.78 -12.51
N PRO A 97 5.15 20.93 -12.51
CA PRO A 97 5.96 20.75 -11.32
C PRO A 97 5.50 21.68 -10.20
N GLY A 98 5.45 21.17 -8.96
CA GLY A 98 4.93 21.89 -7.80
C GLY A 98 3.43 21.67 -7.55
N THR A 99 2.69 21.09 -8.50
CA THR A 99 1.30 20.71 -8.26
C THR A 99 1.21 19.66 -7.16
N THR A 100 0.30 19.88 -6.22
CA THR A 100 0.06 18.98 -5.10
C THR A 100 -1.09 18.04 -5.42
N VAL A 101 -0.86 16.74 -5.30
CA VAL A 101 -1.80 15.68 -5.71
C VAL A 101 -1.97 14.69 -4.56
N VAL A 102 -3.21 14.31 -4.26
CA VAL A 102 -3.54 13.29 -3.27
C VAL A 102 -3.49 11.91 -3.92
N PHE A 103 -2.78 10.97 -3.31
CA PHE A 103 -2.74 9.55 -3.67
C PHE A 103 -3.37 8.74 -2.54
N PRO A 104 -4.66 8.37 -2.65
CA PRO A 104 -5.33 7.52 -1.68
C PRO A 104 -4.87 6.07 -1.84
N LEU A 105 -4.14 5.53 -0.88
CA LEU A 105 -3.75 4.11 -0.89
C LEU A 105 -4.86 3.26 -0.31
N PHE A 106 -5.13 2.11 -0.94
CA PHE A 106 -6.08 1.15 -0.40
C PHE A 106 -5.59 0.62 0.94
N CYS A 107 -6.48 0.57 1.92
CA CYS A 107 -6.22 -0.03 3.22
C CYS A 107 -7.49 -0.69 3.76
N GLY A 108 -7.37 -1.38 4.89
CA GLY A 108 -8.52 -2.01 5.56
C GLY A 108 -8.48 -1.72 7.05
N CYS A 109 -9.67 -1.65 7.66
CA CYS A 109 -9.81 -1.72 9.10
C CYS A 109 -10.24 -3.13 9.48
N PRO A 110 -9.65 -3.75 10.51
CA PRO A 110 -10.12 -5.04 10.99
C PRO A 110 -11.59 -4.97 11.37
N SER A 111 -12.36 -5.94 10.89
CA SER A 111 -13.75 -6.11 11.29
C SER A 111 -13.83 -6.55 12.76
N LYS A 112 -15.02 -6.44 13.38
CA LYS A 112 -15.21 -6.88 14.77
C LYS A 112 -14.81 -8.35 14.99
N SER A 113 -15.11 -9.23 14.04
CA SER A 113 -14.73 -10.64 14.12
C SER A 113 -13.21 -10.86 14.05
N LEU A 114 -12.48 -10.03 13.32
CA LEU A 114 -11.01 -10.06 13.32
C LEU A 114 -10.44 -9.52 14.63
N LEU A 115 -10.99 -8.44 15.16
CA LEU A 115 -10.60 -7.88 16.46
C LEU A 115 -10.83 -8.90 17.60
N ASP A 116 -11.95 -9.64 17.57
CA ASP A 116 -12.24 -10.69 18.54
C ASP A 116 -11.25 -11.88 18.46
N LYS A 117 -10.58 -12.06 17.32
CA LYS A 117 -9.46 -13.00 17.12
C LYS A 117 -8.10 -12.41 17.54
N GLY A 118 -8.05 -11.15 17.98
CA GLY A 118 -6.82 -10.45 18.35
C GLY A 118 -6.07 -9.82 17.16
N ILE A 119 -6.70 -9.75 15.98
CA ILE A 119 -6.11 -9.14 14.77
C ILE A 119 -6.42 -7.65 14.77
N ASN A 120 -5.39 -6.83 15.00
CA ASN A 120 -5.52 -5.39 15.21
C ASN A 120 -5.10 -4.54 13.99
N TYR A 121 -4.52 -5.17 12.96
CA TYR A 121 -3.98 -4.47 11.80
C TYR A 121 -4.34 -5.25 10.54
N MET A 122 -4.51 -4.51 9.43
CA MET A 122 -4.58 -5.09 8.10
C MET A 122 -3.35 -4.64 7.32
N ILE A 123 -2.75 -5.54 6.57
CA ILE A 123 -1.65 -5.25 5.66
C ILE A 123 -2.22 -5.15 4.25
N THR A 124 -1.98 -4.03 3.57
CA THR A 124 -2.18 -3.94 2.13
C THR A 124 -0.93 -4.42 1.42
N TYR A 125 -1.07 -5.36 0.50
CA TYR A 125 0.03 -5.91 -0.28
C TYR A 125 -0.38 -6.03 -1.75
N VAL A 126 0.47 -5.59 -2.68
CA VAL A 126 0.21 -5.76 -4.11
C VAL A 126 0.61 -7.17 -4.53
N TRP A 127 -0.37 -7.97 -4.94
CA TRP A 127 -0.15 -9.34 -5.37
C TRP A 127 0.81 -9.41 -6.56
N GLN A 128 1.87 -10.20 -6.42
CA GLN A 128 2.89 -10.38 -7.45
C GLN A 128 2.60 -11.61 -8.31
N PRO A 129 3.10 -11.64 -9.55
CA PRO A 129 3.11 -12.85 -10.36
C PRO A 129 3.78 -14.00 -9.58
N ASN A 130 3.11 -15.15 -9.52
CA ASN A 130 3.51 -16.35 -8.79
C ASN A 130 3.33 -16.32 -7.26
N ASP A 131 2.73 -15.28 -6.70
CA ASP A 131 2.32 -15.33 -5.30
C ASP A 131 1.30 -16.46 -5.07
N ASN A 132 1.35 -17.02 -3.86
CA ASN A 132 0.50 -18.12 -3.42
C ASN A 132 -0.07 -17.80 -2.04
N VAL A 133 -1.38 -17.98 -1.87
CA VAL A 133 -2.07 -17.58 -0.64
C VAL A 133 -1.55 -18.34 0.57
N SER A 134 -1.18 -19.62 0.42
CA SER A 134 -0.61 -20.41 1.52
C SER A 134 0.78 -19.90 1.92
N LEU A 135 1.67 -19.62 0.97
CA LEU A 135 2.99 -19.07 1.27
C LEU A 135 2.90 -17.67 1.89
N MET A 136 1.92 -16.88 1.45
CA MET A 136 1.68 -15.54 2.01
C MET A 136 1.13 -15.61 3.43
N ALA A 137 0.18 -16.50 3.67
CA ALA A 137 -0.35 -16.79 5.00
C ALA A 137 0.78 -17.17 5.96
N ASP A 138 1.66 -18.10 5.56
CA ASP A 138 2.82 -18.50 6.36
C ASP A 138 3.78 -17.33 6.62
N LYS A 139 4.06 -16.52 5.58
CA LYS A 139 4.96 -15.36 5.68
C LYS A 139 4.50 -14.32 6.69
N PHE A 140 3.20 -14.05 6.74
CA PHE A 140 2.63 -13.03 7.63
C PHE A 140 2.02 -13.60 8.91
N GLY A 141 2.04 -14.93 9.10
CA GLY A 141 1.38 -15.59 10.23
C GLY A 141 -0.14 -15.42 10.20
N ALA A 142 -0.71 -15.26 9.01
CA ALA A 142 -2.12 -14.97 8.77
C ALA A 142 -2.91 -16.25 8.46
N SER A 143 -4.23 -16.20 8.64
CA SER A 143 -5.12 -17.28 8.25
C SER A 143 -5.41 -17.22 6.75
N LYS A 144 -5.17 -18.32 6.03
CA LYS A 144 -5.53 -18.44 4.61
C LYS A 144 -7.01 -18.13 4.37
N LEU A 145 -7.89 -18.64 5.24
CA LEU A 145 -9.33 -18.44 5.10
C LEU A 145 -9.70 -16.96 5.28
N ASP A 146 -9.04 -16.27 6.22
CA ASP A 146 -9.31 -14.86 6.46
C ASP A 146 -8.76 -14.00 5.29
N ILE A 147 -7.59 -14.29 4.73
CA ILE A 147 -7.10 -13.63 3.50
C ILE A 147 -8.10 -13.79 2.34
N LEU A 148 -8.62 -15.00 2.11
CA LEU A 148 -9.58 -15.24 1.03
C LEU A 148 -10.89 -14.47 1.27
N ALA A 149 -11.38 -14.44 2.51
CA ALA A 149 -12.62 -13.79 2.89
C ALA A 149 -12.55 -12.26 2.74
N GLU A 150 -11.43 -11.64 3.13
CA GLU A 150 -11.27 -10.17 3.10
C GLU A 150 -11.13 -9.61 1.67
N ASN A 151 -10.76 -10.43 0.68
CA ASN A 151 -10.53 -9.98 -0.69
C ASN A 151 -11.60 -10.43 -1.70
N ASN A 152 -12.39 -11.46 -1.37
CA ASN A 152 -13.55 -11.90 -2.16
C ASN A 152 -13.26 -12.20 -3.66
N TYR A 153 -12.09 -12.74 -3.99
CA TYR A 153 -11.73 -13.11 -5.37
C TYR A 153 -12.18 -14.52 -5.81
N GLY A 154 -12.80 -15.30 -4.92
CA GLY A 154 -13.31 -16.63 -5.24
C GLY A 154 -12.22 -17.67 -5.56
N GLU A 155 -12.56 -18.68 -6.36
CA GLU A 155 -11.70 -19.84 -6.64
C GLU A 155 -10.42 -19.49 -7.44
N ASN A 156 -10.48 -18.47 -8.29
CA ASN A 156 -9.36 -18.01 -9.11
C ASN A 156 -8.63 -16.80 -8.49
N PHE A 157 -8.38 -16.88 -7.18
CA PHE A 157 -7.80 -15.77 -6.40
C PHE A 157 -6.53 -15.19 -7.04
N SER A 158 -5.55 -16.04 -7.36
CA SER A 158 -4.24 -15.59 -7.86
C SER A 158 -4.35 -14.83 -9.19
N ASP A 159 -5.24 -15.26 -10.09
CA ASP A 159 -5.43 -14.60 -11.38
C ASP A 159 -6.17 -13.27 -11.21
N ALA A 160 -7.20 -13.26 -10.36
CA ALA A 160 -8.00 -12.06 -10.10
C ALA A 160 -7.25 -11.00 -9.31
N ALA A 161 -6.35 -11.41 -8.40
CA ALA A 161 -5.55 -10.51 -7.58
C ALA A 161 -4.33 -9.94 -8.31
N ASN A 162 -3.93 -10.50 -9.46
CA ASN A 162 -2.66 -10.19 -10.11
C ASN A 162 -2.42 -8.68 -10.33
N ASN A 163 -1.33 -8.16 -9.74
CA ASN A 163 -0.95 -6.74 -9.71
C ASN A 163 -1.98 -5.81 -9.05
N LEU A 164 -2.86 -6.35 -8.21
CA LEU A 164 -3.82 -5.58 -7.42
C LEU A 164 -3.47 -5.61 -5.93
N PRO A 165 -3.75 -4.52 -5.20
CA PRO A 165 -3.70 -4.50 -3.75
C PRO A 165 -4.70 -5.50 -3.16
N ILE A 166 -4.22 -6.31 -2.23
CA ILE A 166 -5.00 -7.22 -1.41
C ILE A 166 -4.84 -6.88 0.07
N LEU A 167 -5.80 -7.29 0.89
CA LEU A 167 -5.77 -7.18 2.34
C LEU A 167 -5.33 -8.49 2.98
N ILE A 168 -4.40 -8.42 3.93
CA ILE A 168 -3.93 -9.54 4.73
C ILE A 168 -4.21 -9.19 6.20
N PRO A 169 -5.11 -9.92 6.87
CA PRO A 169 -5.39 -9.78 8.30
C PRO A 169 -4.29 -10.41 9.17
#